data_AF-A0A3A4KGA8-F1
#
_entry.id   AF-A0A3A4KGA8-F1
#
_cell.length_a   1.000
_cell.length_b   1.000
_cell.length_c   1.000
_cell.angle_alpha   90.00
_cell.angle_beta   90.00
_cell.angle_gamma   90.00
#
_symmetry.space_group_name_H-M   'P 1'
#
loop_
_entity.id
_entity.type
_entity.pdbx_description
1 polymer ?
#
loop_
_entity_poly.entity_id
_entity_poly.type
_entity_poly.pdbx_seq_one_letter_code
_entity_poly.pdbx_strand_id
1 'polypeptide(L)'
;MPRGLILVLLSCISLLTACSGGASDDDVPLFDADGDAGADGDLPLSDGDDQPLPDGDAPADGDEPTDGDNDDEIVDDGDITEEPEIPDGDVPDGDIPDGDILDGDVPDGDTPTSWRCDSFGYDLQEGVNQGFSSAGKTRNFTLVLPDDIDTVEEPLPVLFFFYGSGGNMADWVTAFQVRSNVNKPDFPFIGIVPESLGLFPPGKVAFDWDSLVYDDQNPDANVDAAFVGDLLACLQEAFPVDVNHIHAAGFSAGAFMANLCAVAYPDLFASVAAFSGAYFSDPAQTACVIGMCAEWTPYAGENKFPALLVWGTKGDTYSLVLMTFDFAATGQASIDYLTGMGHDVVACTHDYDGHVYPTPLSPWIYAFFKAHPYGTVDTPFADALPAAMQDACAVHEGE
;
A
#
# COMPACT_ATOMS: atom_id res chain seq x y z
N MET A 1 30.40 -46.52 -31.51
CA MET A 1 30.67 -45.55 -32.60
C MET A 1 29.64 -45.77 -33.70
N PRO A 2 29.12 -44.74 -34.39
CA PRO A 2 29.00 -43.31 -34.02
C PRO A 2 27.51 -42.92 -33.80
N ARG A 3 27.13 -42.04 -32.86
CA ARG A 3 27.31 -40.58 -32.79
C ARG A 3 26.71 -39.81 -33.99
N GLY A 4 25.58 -39.14 -33.74
CA GLY A 4 25.02 -38.09 -34.59
C GLY A 4 24.58 -36.93 -33.70
N LEU A 5 25.53 -36.01 -33.48
CA LEU A 5 25.40 -34.75 -32.74
C LEU A 5 24.67 -33.75 -33.66
N ILE A 6 23.48 -33.27 -33.29
CA ILE A 6 22.83 -32.16 -33.99
C ILE A 6 23.34 -30.86 -33.35
N LEU A 7 24.31 -30.25 -34.03
CA LEU A 7 24.73 -28.86 -33.84
C LEU A 7 23.70 -27.97 -34.56
N VAL A 8 22.95 -27.16 -33.83
CA VAL A 8 22.22 -26.02 -34.43
C VAL A 8 23.13 -24.80 -34.30
N LEU A 9 23.73 -24.40 -35.42
CA LEU A 9 24.46 -23.15 -35.54
C LEU A 9 23.49 -21.97 -35.40
N LEU A 10 23.70 -21.11 -34.39
CA LEU A 10 23.20 -19.73 -34.41
C LEU A 10 24.01 -18.94 -35.44
N SER A 11 23.35 -18.55 -36.52
CA SER A 11 23.84 -17.54 -37.46
C SER A 11 23.25 -16.19 -37.07
N CYS A 12 23.99 -15.39 -36.31
CA CYS A 12 23.69 -13.97 -36.14
C CYS A 12 24.07 -13.22 -37.42
N ILE A 13 23.07 -12.65 -38.09
CA ILE A 13 23.26 -11.68 -39.17
C ILE A 13 23.50 -10.32 -38.51
N SER A 14 24.73 -9.82 -38.66
CA SER A 14 25.12 -8.43 -38.41
C SER A 14 25.11 -7.66 -39.74
N LEU A 15 24.74 -6.37 -39.70
CA LEU A 15 24.80 -5.28 -40.71
C LEU A 15 23.39 -4.68 -40.91
N LEU A 16 23.12 -3.38 -40.75
CA LEU A 16 23.93 -2.19 -41.03
C LEU A 16 23.57 -0.99 -40.13
N THR A 17 24.59 -0.24 -39.71
CA THR A 17 24.54 1.24 -39.62
C THR A 17 25.94 1.79 -39.92
N ALA A 18 26.08 2.64 -40.94
CA ALA A 18 27.06 3.73 -40.99
C ALA A 18 26.80 4.67 -42.19
N CYS A 19 26.90 5.96 -41.88
CA CYS A 19 26.58 7.15 -42.67
C CYS A 19 27.60 7.53 -43.75
N SER A 20 27.14 8.30 -44.73
CA SER A 20 27.76 9.53 -45.30
C SER A 20 26.77 10.06 -46.36
N GLY A 21 26.45 11.34 -46.55
CA GLY A 21 26.98 12.62 -46.10
C GLY A 21 26.77 13.61 -47.26
N GLY A 22 26.25 14.82 -47.00
CA GLY A 22 26.45 16.00 -47.86
C GLY A 22 25.23 16.81 -48.31
N ALA A 23 25.14 18.03 -47.77
CA ALA A 23 24.72 19.33 -48.34
C ALA A 23 23.28 19.47 -48.93
N SER A 24 22.55 20.57 -48.83
CA SER A 24 22.85 22.01 -48.67
C SER A 24 21.56 22.78 -48.30
N ASP A 25 21.73 23.92 -47.61
CA ASP A 25 21.00 25.21 -47.66
C ASP A 25 19.49 25.26 -48.00
N ASP A 26 18.70 25.91 -47.13
CA ASP A 26 18.12 27.25 -47.39
C ASP A 26 17.18 27.74 -46.25
N ASP A 27 17.50 28.94 -45.76
CA ASP A 27 16.64 30.05 -45.34
C ASP A 27 15.43 29.89 -44.39
N VAL A 28 15.56 30.41 -43.16
CA VAL A 28 14.56 31.33 -42.56
C VAL A 28 15.27 32.37 -41.66
N PRO A 29 14.99 33.68 -41.79
CA PRO A 29 15.78 34.75 -41.19
C PRO A 29 15.39 35.11 -39.74
N LEU A 30 16.42 35.67 -39.10
CA LEU A 30 16.50 36.33 -37.80
C LEU A 30 15.54 37.52 -37.63
N PHE A 31 15.02 37.67 -36.42
CA PHE A 31 14.65 38.95 -35.82
C PHE A 31 15.33 39.07 -34.45
N ASP A 32 16.46 39.77 -34.44
CA ASP A 32 17.04 40.53 -33.31
C ASP A 32 16.63 42.00 -33.53
N ALA A 33 16.53 42.92 -32.57
CA ALA A 33 16.75 42.98 -31.14
C ALA A 33 16.13 44.31 -30.65
N ASP A 34 15.95 44.48 -29.33
CA ASP A 34 16.60 45.54 -28.54
C ASP A 34 15.87 45.78 -27.20
N GLY A 35 16.62 45.62 -26.10
CA GLY A 35 16.18 45.96 -24.74
C GLY A 35 17.11 45.45 -23.65
N ASP A 36 18.35 45.95 -23.64
CA ASP A 36 19.47 45.64 -22.72
C ASP A 36 19.35 46.30 -21.32
N ALA A 37 20.14 45.72 -20.39
CA ALA A 37 20.62 46.11 -19.05
C ALA A 37 19.91 45.39 -17.87
N GLY A 38 20.56 44.56 -17.04
CA GLY A 38 21.98 44.20 -16.87
C GLY A 38 22.27 44.00 -15.38
N ALA A 39 22.90 42.88 -14.99
CA ALA A 39 23.74 42.74 -13.79
C ALA A 39 24.36 41.33 -13.76
N ASP A 40 25.61 41.26 -14.21
CA ASP A 40 26.45 40.07 -14.26
C ASP A 40 27.20 39.87 -12.94
N GLY A 41 27.57 38.62 -12.67
CA GLY A 41 28.44 38.24 -11.55
C GLY A 41 28.91 36.79 -11.68
N ASP A 42 29.78 36.54 -12.66
CA ASP A 42 30.61 35.33 -12.78
C ASP A 42 31.43 35.07 -11.52
N LEU A 43 31.58 33.80 -11.10
CA LEU A 43 32.81 33.24 -10.52
C LEU A 43 32.79 31.68 -10.56
N PRO A 44 33.96 31.01 -10.50
CA PRO A 44 34.29 29.84 -11.34
C PRO A 44 34.42 28.50 -10.59
N LEU A 45 34.58 27.43 -11.38
CA LEU A 45 34.96 26.08 -10.98
C LEU A 45 36.38 26.03 -10.35
N SER A 46 36.53 25.26 -9.27
CA SER A 46 37.81 24.75 -8.78
C SER A 46 37.62 23.40 -8.08
N ASP A 47 38.46 22.43 -8.46
CA ASP A 47 38.68 21.16 -7.79
C ASP A 47 39.27 21.33 -6.38
N GLY A 48 39.08 20.32 -5.51
CA GLY A 48 39.99 20.05 -4.39
C GLY A 48 39.34 19.77 -3.03
N ASP A 49 39.69 18.59 -2.50
CA ASP A 49 39.91 18.26 -1.10
C ASP A 49 38.73 17.86 -0.19
N ASP A 50 38.61 16.53 -0.16
CA ASP A 50 38.22 15.61 0.91
C ASP A 50 38.53 16.02 2.38
N GLN A 51 37.55 15.74 3.24
CA GLN A 51 37.56 15.54 4.72
C GLN A 51 37.46 16.79 5.64
N PRO A 52 36.90 16.70 6.90
CA PRO A 52 36.69 15.49 7.72
C PRO A 52 35.34 15.37 8.49
N LEU A 53 34.99 14.14 8.90
CA LEU A 53 34.12 13.87 10.05
C LEU A 53 34.98 13.36 11.23
N PRO A 54 34.67 13.73 12.49
CA PRO A 54 35.56 13.48 13.62
C PRO A 54 35.46 12.05 14.17
N ASP A 55 36.64 11.49 14.44
CA ASP A 55 36.89 10.19 15.05
C ASP A 55 36.46 10.15 16.53
N GLY A 56 35.73 9.10 16.90
CA GLY A 56 35.45 8.71 18.28
C GLY A 56 36.36 7.55 18.68
N ASP A 57 37.21 7.80 19.68
CA ASP A 57 38.22 6.91 20.22
C ASP A 57 37.67 5.57 20.72
N ALA A 58 38.27 4.48 20.26
CA ALA A 58 38.27 3.18 20.91
C ALA A 58 39.72 2.80 21.26
N PRO A 59 40.03 2.37 22.49
CA PRO A 59 41.28 1.67 22.75
C PRO A 59 41.06 0.16 22.68
N ALA A 60 41.84 -0.48 21.82
CA ALA A 60 42.20 -1.89 21.94
C ALA A 60 43.55 -1.98 22.63
N ASP A 61 43.71 -2.95 23.54
CA ASP A 61 44.92 -3.75 23.67
C ASP A 61 44.55 -5.03 24.42
N GLY A 62 44.91 -6.17 23.83
CA GLY A 62 44.71 -7.50 24.38
C GLY A 62 45.86 -7.97 25.26
N ASP A 63 45.65 -9.09 25.92
CA ASP A 63 46.64 -10.16 26.13
C ASP A 63 45.95 -11.32 26.87
N GLU A 64 46.09 -12.55 26.35
CA GLU A 64 45.76 -13.80 27.07
C GLU A 64 46.72 -14.00 28.26
N PRO A 65 46.31 -14.78 29.28
CA PRO A 65 46.89 -16.13 29.34
C PRO A 65 45.95 -17.25 29.80
N THR A 66 46.45 -18.44 29.49
CA THR A 66 46.06 -19.84 29.74
C THR A 66 45.83 -20.29 31.19
N ASP A 67 45.05 -21.38 31.30
CA ASP A 67 45.08 -22.53 32.24
C ASP A 67 45.17 -22.29 33.76
N GLY A 68 44.18 -22.83 34.48
CA GLY A 68 44.35 -23.18 35.89
C GLY A 68 43.04 -23.44 36.66
N ASP A 69 42.76 -24.73 36.83
CA ASP A 69 42.10 -25.36 37.99
C ASP A 69 40.57 -25.26 38.15
N ASN A 70 39.94 -26.36 37.73
CA ASN A 70 38.66 -26.86 38.23
C ASN A 70 38.86 -27.37 39.66
N ASP A 71 37.99 -26.98 40.58
CA ASP A 71 37.66 -27.78 41.76
C ASP A 71 36.15 -27.62 42.06
N ASP A 72 35.46 -28.72 41.78
CA ASP A 72 34.25 -29.28 42.40
C ASP A 72 33.51 -28.44 43.46
N GLU A 73 32.29 -27.99 43.12
CA GLU A 73 31.16 -28.08 44.06
C GLU A 73 29.90 -28.61 43.35
N ILE A 74 29.54 -29.81 43.78
CA ILE A 74 28.28 -30.51 43.53
C ILE A 74 27.15 -29.66 44.12
N VAL A 75 26.21 -29.22 43.30
CA VAL A 75 24.94 -28.67 43.78
C VAL A 75 23.92 -29.81 43.75
N ASP A 76 23.46 -30.15 44.95
CA ASP A 76 22.51 -31.19 45.30
C ASP A 76 21.09 -30.82 44.84
N ASP A 77 20.41 -31.75 44.19
CA ASP A 77 19.01 -31.64 43.76
C ASP A 77 18.09 -31.73 44.99
N GLY A 78 17.85 -30.57 45.60
CA GLY A 78 16.90 -30.39 46.69
C GLY A 78 15.46 -30.28 46.19
N ASP A 79 14.71 -31.34 46.46
CA ASP A 79 13.24 -31.48 46.45
C ASP A 79 12.50 -30.20 46.89
N ILE A 80 11.87 -29.49 45.94
CA ILE A 80 10.94 -28.39 46.23
C ILE A 80 9.55 -29.01 46.41
N THR A 81 9.27 -29.39 47.64
CA THR A 81 7.89 -29.58 48.11
C THR A 81 7.38 -28.23 48.61
N GLU A 82 6.09 -27.98 48.37
CA GLU A 82 5.24 -26.87 48.85
C GLU A 82 4.83 -25.86 47.75
N GLU A 83 3.60 -26.06 47.27
CA GLU A 83 2.79 -25.08 46.54
C GLU A 83 2.46 -23.89 47.48
N PRO A 84 2.51 -22.63 47.02
CA PRO A 84 2.08 -21.51 47.85
C PRO A 84 0.53 -21.49 47.96
N GLU A 85 0.01 -21.68 49.17
CA GLU A 85 -1.41 -21.48 49.48
C GLU A 85 -1.82 -20.02 49.22
N ILE A 86 -2.80 -19.83 48.34
CA ILE A 86 -3.48 -18.55 48.10
C ILE A 86 -4.47 -18.32 49.26
N PRO A 87 -4.44 -17.17 49.96
CA PRO A 87 -5.42 -16.89 51.01
C PRO A 87 -6.82 -16.66 50.42
N ASP A 88 -7.81 -17.42 50.89
CA ASP A 88 -9.22 -17.18 50.62
C ASP A 88 -9.63 -15.82 51.21
N GLY A 89 -9.90 -14.85 50.34
CA GLY A 89 -10.49 -13.57 50.71
C GLY A 89 -12.02 -13.70 50.80
N ASP A 90 -12.57 -13.40 51.97
CA ASP A 90 -14.02 -13.31 52.18
C ASP A 90 -14.62 -12.18 51.31
N VAL A 91 -15.44 -12.55 50.33
CA VAL A 91 -16.29 -11.61 49.59
C VAL A 91 -17.47 -11.22 50.48
N PRO A 92 -17.74 -9.93 50.74
CA PRO A 92 -18.92 -9.54 51.50
C PRO A 92 -20.20 -9.87 50.74
N ASP A 93 -21.13 -10.58 51.39
CA ASP A 93 -22.50 -10.80 50.91
C ASP A 93 -23.22 -9.44 50.76
N GLY A 94 -23.21 -8.91 49.54
CA GLY A 94 -24.08 -7.81 49.13
C GLY A 94 -25.28 -8.39 48.38
N ASP A 95 -26.48 -8.14 48.89
CA ASP A 95 -27.74 -8.51 48.23
C ASP A 95 -27.81 -7.88 46.82
N ILE A 96 -27.74 -8.70 45.78
CA ILE A 96 -28.07 -8.31 44.40
C ILE A 96 -29.60 -8.21 44.34
N PRO A 97 -30.20 -7.06 43.98
CA PRO A 97 -31.64 -6.98 43.79
C PRO A 97 -32.07 -7.86 42.62
N ASP A 98 -33.01 -8.78 42.86
CA ASP A 98 -33.72 -9.53 41.82
C ASP A 98 -34.53 -8.55 40.96
N GLY A 99 -33.89 -8.02 39.92
CA GLY A 99 -34.54 -7.36 38.80
C GLY A 99 -34.73 -8.37 37.69
N ASP A 100 -35.98 -8.65 37.32
CA ASP A 100 -36.34 -9.51 36.20
C ASP A 100 -35.63 -9.03 34.91
N ILE A 101 -34.56 -9.73 34.51
CA ILE A 101 -34.04 -9.62 33.16
C ILE A 101 -35.06 -10.30 32.27
N LEU A 102 -35.79 -9.50 31.49
CA LEU A 102 -36.64 -10.01 30.42
C LEU A 102 -35.73 -10.75 29.44
N ASP A 103 -35.96 -12.07 29.30
CA ASP A 103 -35.48 -12.89 28.18
C ASP A 103 -36.06 -12.33 26.87
N GLY A 104 -35.50 -11.23 26.40
CA GLY A 104 -35.62 -10.78 25.03
C GLY A 104 -34.36 -11.22 24.33
N ASP A 105 -34.50 -12.10 23.34
CA ASP A 105 -33.43 -12.42 22.40
C ASP A 105 -32.86 -11.09 21.87
N VAL A 106 -31.67 -10.73 22.37
CA VAL A 106 -30.85 -9.73 21.71
C VAL A 106 -30.53 -10.36 20.35
N PRO A 107 -30.92 -9.73 19.23
CA PRO A 107 -30.48 -10.23 17.94
C PRO A 107 -28.97 -10.10 17.94
N ASP A 108 -28.28 -11.24 18.09
CA ASP A 108 -26.89 -11.36 17.70
C ASP A 108 -26.88 -11.03 16.21
N GLY A 109 -26.54 -9.77 15.90
CA GLY A 109 -26.06 -9.44 14.58
C GLY A 109 -24.79 -10.25 14.42
N ASP A 110 -24.86 -11.33 13.65
CA ASP A 110 -23.71 -12.14 13.29
C ASP A 110 -22.68 -11.25 12.58
N THR A 111 -21.83 -10.55 13.33
CA THR A 111 -20.49 -10.21 12.85
C THR A 111 -19.80 -11.55 12.63
N PRO A 112 -19.31 -11.86 11.41
CA PRO A 112 -18.65 -13.11 11.15
C PRO A 112 -17.59 -13.38 12.21
N THR A 113 -17.68 -14.50 12.91
CA THR A 113 -16.79 -14.92 14.00
C THR A 113 -15.33 -15.12 13.57
N SER A 114 -14.96 -14.75 12.34
CA SER A 114 -13.64 -14.88 11.75
C SER A 114 -12.78 -13.62 11.89
N TRP A 115 -13.31 -12.48 12.31
CA TRP A 115 -12.60 -11.20 12.26
C TRP A 115 -12.28 -10.69 13.65
N ARG A 116 -11.48 -11.49 14.33
CA ARG A 116 -10.93 -11.13 15.62
C ARG A 116 -9.53 -10.60 15.42
N CYS A 117 -9.11 -9.67 16.26
CA CYS A 117 -7.71 -9.31 16.35
C CYS A 117 -6.88 -10.51 16.83
N ASP A 118 -6.32 -11.27 15.89
CA ASP A 118 -5.48 -12.44 16.18
C ASP A 118 -4.10 -12.05 16.70
N SER A 119 -3.71 -10.78 16.55
CA SER A 119 -2.57 -10.16 17.25
C SER A 119 -2.94 -9.82 18.70
N PHE A 120 -3.41 -10.82 19.45
CA PHE A 120 -3.89 -10.65 20.83
C PHE A 120 -2.85 -9.96 21.72
N GLY A 121 -3.22 -8.82 22.30
CA GLY A 121 -2.35 -8.02 23.16
C GLY A 121 -1.34 -7.12 22.41
N TYR A 122 -1.45 -6.99 21.09
CA TYR A 122 -0.73 -5.94 20.36
C TYR A 122 -1.38 -4.58 20.63
N ASP A 123 -0.60 -3.65 21.15
CA ASP A 123 -1.06 -2.30 21.46
C ASP A 123 -0.81 -1.38 20.25
N LEU A 124 -1.89 -0.96 19.60
CA LEU A 124 -1.84 -0.06 18.46
C LEU A 124 -1.55 1.37 18.95
N GLN A 125 -0.48 1.98 18.44
CA GLN A 125 -0.04 3.31 18.87
C GLN A 125 0.05 4.29 17.70
N GLU A 126 -0.19 5.58 17.96
CA GLU A 126 0.12 6.64 17.00
C GLU A 126 1.58 6.56 16.54
N GLY A 127 1.80 6.69 15.23
CA GLY A 127 3.12 6.62 14.62
C GLY A 127 3.52 5.21 14.18
N VAL A 128 4.81 4.89 14.33
CA VAL A 128 5.37 3.64 13.80
C VAL A 128 5.03 2.46 14.72
N ASN A 129 4.38 1.46 14.13
CA ASN A 129 4.05 0.18 14.74
C ASN A 129 4.97 -0.89 14.14
N GLN A 130 5.62 -1.68 14.99
CA GLN A 130 6.54 -2.74 14.59
C GLN A 130 6.17 -4.06 15.25
N GLY A 131 6.49 -5.17 14.62
CA GLY A 131 6.32 -6.47 15.26
C GLY A 131 4.91 -7.05 15.17
N PHE A 132 4.00 -6.45 14.40
CA PHE A 132 2.63 -6.95 14.23
C PHE A 132 2.68 -8.31 13.52
N SER A 133 1.97 -9.31 14.05
CA SER A 133 2.02 -10.68 13.51
C SER A 133 0.82 -10.92 12.61
N SER A 134 1.05 -11.27 11.36
CA SER A 134 -0.01 -11.63 10.41
C SER A 134 0.50 -12.62 9.37
N ALA A 135 -0.29 -13.64 9.04
CA ALA A 135 0.04 -14.69 8.06
C ALA A 135 1.46 -15.29 8.22
N GLY A 136 1.91 -15.45 9.48
CA GLY A 136 3.26 -15.94 9.80
C GLY A 136 4.40 -14.99 9.43
N LYS A 137 4.11 -13.70 9.23
CA LYS A 137 5.06 -12.62 8.94
C LYS A 137 5.03 -11.59 10.07
N THR A 138 6.18 -10.93 10.24
CA THR A 138 6.28 -9.72 11.05
C THR A 138 6.04 -8.51 10.15
N ARG A 139 5.08 -7.67 10.54
CA ARG A 139 4.57 -6.53 9.79
C ARG A 139 4.86 -5.24 10.55
N ASN A 140 5.13 -4.19 9.78
CA ASN A 140 5.29 -2.84 10.28
C ASN A 140 4.36 -1.92 9.51
N PHE A 141 3.94 -0.82 10.12
CA PHE A 141 3.12 0.20 9.48
C PHE A 141 3.21 1.51 10.25
N THR A 142 2.88 2.62 9.61
CA THR A 142 2.59 3.87 10.31
C THR A 142 1.09 4.02 10.49
N LEU A 143 0.65 4.12 11.74
CA LEU A 143 -0.70 4.54 12.11
C LEU A 143 -0.69 6.06 12.31
N VAL A 144 -1.69 6.74 11.76
CA VAL A 144 -1.87 8.18 11.89
C VAL A 144 -3.30 8.43 12.36
N LEU A 145 -3.43 8.86 13.60
CA LEU A 145 -4.69 9.11 14.30
C LEU A 145 -5.00 10.61 14.31
N PRO A 146 -6.29 10.99 14.36
CA PRO A 146 -6.67 12.34 14.72
C PRO A 146 -6.18 12.69 16.14
N ASP A 147 -5.90 13.97 16.37
CA ASP A 147 -5.38 14.49 17.65
C ASP A 147 -6.36 14.25 18.81
N ASP A 148 -7.65 14.10 18.51
CA ASP A 148 -8.76 13.95 19.45
C ASP A 148 -9.32 12.52 19.53
N ILE A 149 -8.56 11.51 19.07
CA ILE A 149 -8.97 10.10 19.03
C ILE A 149 -9.53 9.56 20.36
N ASP A 150 -8.97 9.98 21.50
CA ASP A 150 -9.42 9.55 22.84
C ASP A 150 -10.77 10.15 23.26
N THR A 151 -11.22 11.19 22.55
CA THR A 151 -12.42 11.96 22.86
C THR A 151 -13.44 11.97 21.72
N VAL A 152 -13.16 11.26 20.63
CA VAL A 152 -14.06 11.20 19.48
C VAL A 152 -15.33 10.42 19.87
N GLU A 153 -16.50 11.03 19.63
CA GLU A 153 -17.80 10.41 19.94
C GLU A 153 -18.34 9.62 18.73
N GLU A 154 -18.00 10.07 17.52
CA GLU A 154 -18.49 9.48 16.27
C GLU A 154 -17.46 8.51 15.68
N PRO A 155 -17.90 7.37 15.12
CA PRO A 155 -17.02 6.46 14.40
C PRO A 155 -16.27 7.15 13.25
N LEU A 156 -15.00 6.76 13.05
CA LEU A 156 -14.08 7.36 12.09
C LEU A 156 -13.82 6.45 10.88
N PRO A 157 -13.79 7.01 9.65
CA PRO A 157 -13.26 6.36 8.47
C PRO A 157 -11.87 5.74 8.68
N VAL A 158 -11.59 4.64 7.98
CA VAL A 158 -10.27 3.99 7.93
C VAL A 158 -9.74 4.04 6.51
N LEU A 159 -8.56 4.65 6.33
CA LEU A 159 -7.93 4.83 5.02
C LEU A 159 -6.57 4.11 4.99
N PHE A 160 -6.46 3.09 4.14
CA PHE A 160 -5.19 2.44 3.82
C PHE A 160 -4.49 3.15 2.66
N PHE A 161 -3.17 3.34 2.79
CA PHE A 161 -2.33 4.00 1.80
C PHE A 161 -1.13 3.12 1.43
N PHE A 162 -1.14 2.58 0.21
CA PHE A 162 -0.11 1.65 -0.27
C PHE A 162 0.85 2.34 -1.23
N TYR A 163 2.14 2.21 -0.96
CA TYR A 163 3.16 2.84 -1.77
C TYR A 163 3.61 1.99 -2.97
N GLY A 164 4.23 2.63 -3.97
CA GLY A 164 4.83 1.95 -5.12
C GLY A 164 6.18 1.29 -4.81
N SER A 165 6.62 0.36 -5.66
CA SER A 165 7.85 -0.41 -5.41
C SER A 165 9.09 0.47 -5.17
N GLY A 166 9.94 0.06 -4.25
CA GLY A 166 11.11 0.80 -3.77
C GLY A 166 10.79 1.92 -2.77
N GLY A 167 9.51 2.10 -2.41
CA GLY A 167 9.05 3.03 -1.38
C GLY A 167 9.25 2.52 0.05
N ASN A 168 8.80 3.33 1.01
CA ASN A 168 8.74 2.99 2.43
C ASN A 168 7.60 3.77 3.11
N MET A 169 7.18 3.35 4.29
CA MET A 169 6.02 3.97 4.97
C MET A 169 6.25 5.44 5.34
N ALA A 170 7.48 5.86 5.68
CA ALA A 170 7.76 7.23 6.14
C ALA A 170 7.61 8.27 5.02
N ASP A 171 8.19 7.98 3.85
CA ASP A 171 8.08 8.86 2.68
C ASP A 171 6.63 8.95 2.19
N TRP A 172 5.87 7.87 2.31
CA TRP A 172 4.52 7.78 1.76
C TRP A 172 3.44 8.32 2.69
N VAL A 173 3.68 8.39 4.01
CA VAL A 173 2.93 9.28 4.90
C VAL A 173 2.98 10.73 4.39
N THR A 174 4.15 11.15 3.90
CA THR A 174 4.35 12.51 3.37
C THR A 174 3.74 12.67 1.97
N ALA A 175 3.96 11.71 1.07
CA ALA A 175 3.46 11.76 -0.30
C ALA A 175 1.92 11.82 -0.37
N PHE A 176 1.24 10.97 0.41
CA PHE A 176 -0.23 11.03 0.51
C PHE A 176 -0.73 12.23 1.32
N GLN A 177 0.15 12.94 2.04
CA GLN A 177 -0.22 14.06 2.92
C GLN A 177 -1.13 13.63 4.07
N VAL A 178 -0.92 12.42 4.61
CA VAL A 178 -1.81 11.80 5.61
C VAL A 178 -1.94 12.69 6.85
N ARG A 179 -0.81 13.12 7.42
CA ARG A 179 -0.78 13.93 8.65
C ARG A 179 -1.46 15.30 8.52
N SER A 180 -1.44 15.90 7.34
CA SER A 180 -2.11 17.20 7.13
C SER A 180 -3.61 17.08 6.88
N ASN A 181 -4.12 15.86 6.68
CA ASN A 181 -5.52 15.60 6.36
C ASN A 181 -6.27 14.84 7.46
N VAL A 182 -5.58 14.10 8.33
CA VAL A 182 -6.18 13.27 9.38
C VAL A 182 -7.13 14.02 10.32
N ASN A 183 -6.83 15.31 10.57
CA ASN A 183 -7.58 16.20 11.47
C ASN A 183 -8.58 17.12 10.74
N LYS A 184 -8.93 16.84 9.49
CA LYS A 184 -9.85 17.70 8.73
C LYS A 184 -11.25 17.64 9.37
N PRO A 185 -11.82 18.75 9.86
CA PRO A 185 -13.07 18.71 10.64
C PRO A 185 -14.27 18.11 9.90
N ASP A 186 -14.22 18.11 8.57
CA ASP A 186 -15.30 17.66 7.71
C ASP A 186 -15.12 16.22 7.21
N PHE A 187 -13.97 15.60 7.47
CA PHE A 187 -13.67 14.18 7.21
C PHE A 187 -12.42 13.76 8.02
N PRO A 188 -12.49 13.72 9.37
CA PRO A 188 -11.41 13.16 10.17
C PRO A 188 -11.36 11.65 9.93
N PHE A 189 -10.19 11.03 10.01
CA PHE A 189 -10.04 9.60 9.70
C PHE A 189 -8.87 8.95 10.43
N ILE A 190 -8.85 7.63 10.49
CA ILE A 190 -7.71 6.81 10.90
C ILE A 190 -6.91 6.44 9.65
N GLY A 191 -5.66 6.88 9.55
CA GLY A 191 -4.79 6.63 8.41
C GLY A 191 -3.79 5.51 8.67
N ILE A 192 -3.65 4.58 7.74
CA ILE A 192 -2.67 3.50 7.81
C ILE A 192 -1.77 3.54 6.58
N VAL A 193 -0.45 3.56 6.80
CA VAL A 193 0.56 3.39 5.75
C VAL A 193 1.37 2.12 6.04
N PRO A 194 0.98 0.97 5.47
CA PRO A 194 1.71 -0.28 5.59
C PRO A 194 3.16 -0.21 5.10
N GLU A 195 4.04 -0.97 5.76
CA GLU A 195 5.36 -1.33 5.22
C GLU A 195 5.24 -2.63 4.42
N SER A 196 5.82 -2.62 3.22
CA SER A 196 5.93 -3.79 2.35
C SER A 196 6.97 -4.78 2.88
N LEU A 197 6.78 -6.06 2.57
CA LEU A 197 7.76 -7.11 2.84
C LEU A 197 8.88 -7.18 1.79
N GLY A 198 8.85 -6.35 0.74
CA GLY A 198 9.86 -6.36 -0.32
C GLY A 198 9.90 -7.69 -1.07
N LEU A 199 8.73 -8.28 -1.31
CA LEU A 199 8.59 -9.62 -1.85
C LEU A 199 9.08 -9.69 -3.29
N PHE A 200 10.18 -10.42 -3.48
CA PHE A 200 10.63 -10.94 -4.78
C PHE A 200 11.04 -12.42 -4.66
N PRO A 201 10.12 -13.34 -4.29
CA PRO A 201 10.45 -14.74 -4.12
C PRO A 201 10.73 -15.40 -5.47
N PRO A 202 11.75 -16.29 -5.57
CA PRO A 202 11.96 -17.08 -6.79
C PRO A 202 10.71 -17.89 -7.15
N GLY A 203 10.17 -17.68 -8.36
CA GLY A 203 9.01 -18.43 -8.85
C GLY A 203 7.63 -17.89 -8.43
N LYS A 204 7.56 -16.77 -7.70
CA LYS A 204 6.33 -15.97 -7.53
C LYS A 204 6.49 -14.62 -8.25
N VAL A 205 5.43 -14.11 -8.88
CA VAL A 205 5.42 -12.71 -9.36
C VAL A 205 4.93 -11.86 -8.20
N ALA A 206 5.77 -10.96 -7.70
CA ALA A 206 5.43 -10.00 -6.66
C ALA A 206 6.12 -8.66 -6.96
N PHE A 207 5.59 -7.58 -6.40
CA PHE A 207 5.97 -6.20 -6.70
C PHE A 207 6.21 -5.43 -5.40
N ASP A 208 7.17 -5.91 -4.60
CA ASP A 208 7.32 -5.62 -3.17
C ASP A 208 6.13 -6.10 -2.33
N TRP A 209 4.90 -5.81 -2.77
CA TRP A 209 3.65 -6.39 -2.32
C TRP A 209 3.33 -7.72 -3.04
N ASP A 210 2.61 -8.62 -2.37
CA ASP A 210 1.96 -9.81 -2.93
C ASP A 210 0.69 -9.40 -3.70
N SER A 211 0.78 -8.41 -4.59
CA SER A 211 -0.39 -7.77 -5.21
C SER A 211 -0.70 -8.27 -6.63
N LEU A 212 0.11 -9.19 -7.17
CA LEU A 212 -0.09 -9.69 -8.54
C LEU A 212 -0.94 -10.95 -8.63
N VAL A 213 -1.04 -11.73 -7.55
CA VAL A 213 -1.75 -13.01 -7.54
C VAL A 213 -2.69 -13.08 -6.34
N TYR A 214 -3.95 -13.44 -6.58
CA TYR A 214 -4.92 -13.63 -5.52
C TYR A 214 -5.92 -14.73 -5.87
N ASP A 215 -6.19 -15.62 -4.92
CA ASP A 215 -7.12 -16.73 -5.04
C ASP A 215 -8.03 -16.74 -3.80
N ASP A 216 -9.31 -16.46 -4.00
CA ASP A 216 -10.34 -16.43 -2.94
C ASP A 216 -10.59 -17.79 -2.29
N GLN A 217 -10.16 -18.89 -2.93
CA GLN A 217 -10.21 -20.23 -2.33
C GLN A 217 -9.10 -20.45 -1.29
N ASN A 218 -8.11 -19.57 -1.26
CA ASN A 218 -7.00 -19.62 -0.32
C ASN A 218 -6.52 -18.19 0.06
N PRO A 219 -7.41 -17.37 0.65
CA PRO A 219 -7.17 -15.94 0.84
C PRO A 219 -5.94 -15.67 1.72
N ASP A 220 -5.70 -16.51 2.75
CA ASP A 220 -4.57 -16.39 3.67
C ASP A 220 -3.20 -16.67 3.03
N ALA A 221 -3.16 -17.24 1.82
CA ALA A 221 -1.92 -17.43 1.09
C ALA A 221 -1.36 -16.13 0.50
N ASN A 222 -2.21 -15.11 0.36
CA ASN A 222 -1.79 -13.76 0.06
C ASN A 222 -1.52 -13.02 1.37
N VAL A 223 -0.23 -12.90 1.70
CA VAL A 223 0.20 -12.39 3.02
C VAL A 223 -0.06 -10.90 3.22
N ASP A 224 -0.25 -10.14 2.13
CA ASP A 224 -0.55 -8.72 2.19
C ASP A 224 -2.05 -8.45 2.31
N ALA A 225 -2.89 -9.22 1.60
CA ALA A 225 -4.33 -9.18 1.82
C ALA A 225 -4.67 -9.58 3.26
N ALA A 226 -4.17 -10.73 3.73
CA ALA A 226 -4.38 -11.20 5.10
C ALA A 226 -3.99 -10.15 6.15
N PHE A 227 -2.87 -9.45 5.95
CA PHE A 227 -2.46 -8.36 6.84
C PHE A 227 -3.43 -7.18 6.88
N VAL A 228 -4.03 -6.81 5.75
CA VAL A 228 -5.06 -5.76 5.72
C VAL A 228 -6.28 -6.18 6.55
N GLY A 229 -6.75 -7.42 6.40
CA GLY A 229 -7.85 -7.96 7.19
C GLY A 229 -7.54 -8.03 8.68
N ASP A 230 -6.40 -8.60 9.06
CA ASP A 230 -5.95 -8.73 10.46
C ASP A 230 -5.81 -7.36 11.13
N LEU A 231 -5.20 -6.39 10.44
CA LEU A 231 -4.99 -5.05 10.97
C LEU A 231 -6.32 -4.31 11.12
N LEU A 232 -7.25 -4.45 10.17
CA LEU A 232 -8.57 -3.85 10.27
C LEU A 232 -9.38 -4.43 11.44
N ALA A 233 -9.33 -5.75 11.66
CA ALA A 233 -9.97 -6.37 12.82
C ALA A 233 -9.40 -5.79 14.14
N CYS A 234 -8.08 -5.63 14.25
CA CYS A 234 -7.46 -5.00 15.41
C CYS A 234 -7.81 -3.52 15.57
N LEU A 235 -7.94 -2.77 14.47
CA LEU A 235 -8.38 -1.38 14.51
C LEU A 235 -9.83 -1.24 15.01
N GLN A 236 -10.72 -2.14 14.60
CA GLN A 236 -12.12 -2.16 15.04
C GLN A 236 -12.27 -2.49 16.52
N GLU A 237 -11.36 -3.29 17.08
CA GLU A 237 -11.32 -3.55 18.53
C GLU A 237 -10.74 -2.37 19.32
N ALA A 238 -9.77 -1.64 18.76
CA ALA A 238 -9.03 -0.59 19.45
C ALA A 238 -9.65 0.82 19.35
N PHE A 239 -10.34 1.12 18.24
CA PHE A 239 -10.81 2.48 17.91
C PHE A 239 -12.27 2.46 17.42
N PRO A 240 -13.01 3.58 17.55
CA PRO A 240 -14.35 3.70 17.00
C PRO A 240 -14.29 3.81 15.47
N VAL A 241 -14.33 2.68 14.77
CA VAL A 241 -14.23 2.61 13.30
C VAL A 241 -15.62 2.74 12.66
N ASP A 242 -15.75 3.63 11.68
CA ASP A 242 -16.90 3.67 10.78
C ASP A 242 -16.74 2.61 9.68
N VAL A 243 -17.48 1.51 9.83
CA VAL A 243 -17.45 0.37 8.90
C VAL A 243 -17.99 0.71 7.52
N ASN A 244 -18.72 1.83 7.35
CA ASN A 244 -19.16 2.29 6.04
C ASN A 244 -18.09 3.12 5.31
N HIS A 245 -16.95 3.40 5.95
CA HIS A 245 -15.91 4.26 5.39
C HIS A 245 -14.53 3.61 5.51
N ILE A 246 -14.41 2.39 4.97
CA ILE A 246 -13.13 1.70 4.82
C ILE A 246 -12.68 1.85 3.37
N HIS A 247 -11.52 2.48 3.15
CA HIS A 247 -11.03 2.85 1.83
C HIS A 247 -9.57 2.48 1.63
N ALA A 248 -9.17 2.29 0.37
CA ALA A 248 -7.77 2.04 0.02
C ALA A 248 -7.31 2.96 -1.12
N ALA A 249 -6.17 3.61 -0.93
CA ALA A 249 -5.47 4.36 -1.96
C ALA A 249 -4.09 3.77 -2.22
N GLY A 250 -3.59 3.90 -3.44
CA GLY A 250 -2.23 3.46 -3.74
C GLY A 250 -1.64 4.00 -5.04
N PHE A 251 -0.33 3.84 -5.17
CA PHE A 251 0.41 4.16 -6.40
C PHE A 251 1.19 2.95 -6.91
N SER A 252 1.20 2.72 -8.24
CA SER A 252 1.99 1.66 -8.88
C SER A 252 1.66 0.29 -8.28
N ALA A 253 2.65 -0.45 -7.78
CA ALA A 253 2.45 -1.68 -7.02
C ALA A 253 1.45 -1.55 -5.85
N GLY A 254 1.44 -0.39 -5.19
CA GLY A 254 0.47 -0.06 -4.15
C GLY A 254 -0.92 0.23 -4.72
N ALA A 255 -1.04 0.72 -5.95
CA ALA A 255 -2.34 0.84 -6.63
C ALA A 255 -2.93 -0.54 -6.95
N PHE A 256 -2.09 -1.51 -7.31
CA PHE A 256 -2.52 -2.92 -7.41
C PHE A 256 -3.02 -3.43 -6.07
N MET A 257 -2.30 -3.15 -4.97
CA MET A 257 -2.72 -3.56 -3.63
C MET A 257 -4.04 -2.89 -3.20
N ALA A 258 -4.22 -1.59 -3.48
CA ALA A 258 -5.45 -0.87 -3.18
C ALA A 258 -6.65 -1.45 -3.92
N ASN A 259 -6.49 -1.75 -5.22
CA ASN A 259 -7.51 -2.42 -6.02
C ASN A 259 -7.80 -3.84 -5.50
N LEU A 260 -6.75 -4.59 -5.15
CA LEU A 260 -6.87 -5.94 -4.59
C LEU A 260 -7.66 -5.95 -3.28
N CYS A 261 -7.58 -4.90 -2.45
CA CYS A 261 -8.38 -4.81 -1.22
C CYS A 261 -9.89 -4.95 -1.49
N ALA A 262 -10.40 -4.33 -2.57
CA ALA A 262 -11.80 -4.46 -2.94
C ALA A 262 -12.15 -5.88 -3.42
N VAL A 263 -11.23 -6.59 -4.08
CA VAL A 263 -11.45 -7.97 -4.52
C VAL A 263 -11.38 -8.96 -3.36
N ALA A 264 -10.43 -8.76 -2.45
CA ALA A 264 -10.20 -9.65 -1.32
C ALA A 264 -11.23 -9.46 -0.19
N TYR A 265 -11.78 -8.24 -0.07
CA TYR A 265 -12.73 -7.86 0.97
C TYR A 265 -13.91 -7.06 0.37
N PRO A 266 -14.69 -7.69 -0.52
CA PRO A 266 -15.76 -7.01 -1.28
C PRO A 266 -16.83 -6.38 -0.40
N ASP A 267 -17.08 -6.97 0.77
CA ASP A 267 -18.10 -6.52 1.71
C ASP A 267 -17.62 -5.45 2.69
N LEU A 268 -16.39 -4.94 2.55
CA LEU A 268 -15.85 -3.88 3.40
C LEU A 268 -15.51 -2.60 2.68
N PHE A 269 -14.75 -2.72 1.60
CA PHE A 269 -14.11 -1.54 1.02
C PHE A 269 -15.17 -0.75 0.28
N ALA A 270 -15.44 0.44 0.79
CA ALA A 270 -16.44 1.36 0.28
C ALA A 270 -16.03 1.93 -1.08
N SER A 271 -14.73 2.22 -1.26
CA SER A 271 -14.18 2.73 -2.51
C SER A 271 -12.66 2.59 -2.57
N VAL A 272 -12.09 2.66 -3.78
CA VAL A 272 -10.64 2.59 -4.00
C VAL A 272 -10.12 3.76 -4.84
N ALA A 273 -8.88 4.20 -4.59
CA ALA A 273 -8.20 5.22 -5.39
C ALA A 273 -6.83 4.72 -5.87
N ALA A 274 -6.71 4.44 -7.16
CA ALA A 274 -5.54 3.82 -7.77
C ALA A 274 -4.82 4.78 -8.73
N PHE A 275 -3.57 5.12 -8.40
CA PHE A 275 -2.69 5.94 -9.23
C PHE A 275 -1.72 5.02 -9.98
N SER A 276 -1.80 4.99 -11.31
CA SER A 276 -1.01 4.13 -12.17
C SER A 276 -1.17 2.65 -11.76
N GLY A 277 -2.40 2.17 -11.79
CA GLY A 277 -2.80 0.83 -11.35
C GLY A 277 -3.31 -0.07 -12.47
N ALA A 278 -3.72 -1.27 -12.09
CA ALA A 278 -4.32 -2.29 -12.95
C ALA A 278 -5.28 -3.15 -12.11
N TYR A 279 -6.15 -3.91 -12.79
CA TYR A 279 -7.13 -4.79 -12.16
C TYR A 279 -6.95 -6.21 -12.70
N PHE A 280 -6.24 -7.09 -11.98
CA PHE A 280 -5.85 -8.41 -12.53
C PHE A 280 -6.96 -9.47 -12.49
N SER A 281 -8.16 -9.11 -12.01
CA SER A 281 -9.39 -9.87 -12.25
C SER A 281 -9.89 -9.75 -13.69
N ASP A 282 -9.44 -8.73 -14.42
CA ASP A 282 -9.74 -8.52 -15.84
C ASP A 282 -8.80 -9.37 -16.73
N PRO A 283 -9.32 -10.34 -17.50
CA PRO A 283 -8.51 -11.14 -18.41
C PRO A 283 -7.77 -10.31 -19.47
N ALA A 284 -8.25 -9.10 -19.81
CA ALA A 284 -7.56 -8.21 -20.75
C ALA A 284 -6.28 -7.59 -20.14
N GLN A 285 -6.17 -7.59 -18.81
CA GLN A 285 -5.03 -7.07 -18.06
C GLN A 285 -4.11 -8.16 -17.51
N THR A 286 -4.46 -9.44 -17.70
CA THR A 286 -3.60 -10.56 -17.33
C THR A 286 -2.24 -10.46 -18.04
N ALA A 287 -1.18 -10.27 -17.27
CA ALA A 287 0.18 -10.16 -17.77
C ALA A 287 0.98 -11.41 -17.40
N CYS A 288 1.45 -12.17 -18.40
CA CYS A 288 2.19 -13.41 -18.19
C CYS A 288 3.61 -13.37 -18.73
N VAL A 289 4.58 -13.82 -17.94
CA VAL A 289 5.99 -13.98 -18.33
C VAL A 289 6.47 -15.36 -17.92
N ILE A 290 6.88 -16.18 -18.89
CA ILE A 290 7.48 -17.52 -18.66
C ILE A 290 6.57 -18.40 -17.76
N GLY A 291 5.26 -18.36 -18.00
CA GLY A 291 4.27 -19.14 -17.26
C GLY A 291 3.91 -18.59 -15.88
N MET A 292 4.41 -17.40 -15.51
CA MET A 292 4.01 -16.68 -14.31
C MET A 292 3.10 -15.52 -14.71
N CYS A 293 1.87 -15.49 -14.21
CA CYS A 293 0.85 -14.52 -14.58
C CYS A 293 0.45 -13.66 -13.39
N ALA A 294 0.21 -12.38 -13.63
CA ALA A 294 -0.59 -11.56 -12.73
C ALA A 294 -2.08 -11.87 -12.98
N GLU A 295 -2.76 -12.38 -11.96
CA GLU A 295 -4.13 -12.88 -12.05
C GLU A 295 -4.79 -12.90 -10.66
N TRP A 296 -6.00 -12.37 -10.58
CA TRP A 296 -6.84 -12.45 -9.39
C TRP A 296 -8.11 -13.23 -9.70
N THR A 297 -8.72 -13.88 -8.70
CA THR A 297 -10.12 -14.31 -8.81
C THR A 297 -11.01 -13.12 -9.26
N PRO A 298 -12.03 -13.35 -10.10
CA PRO A 298 -13.05 -12.34 -10.39
C PRO A 298 -13.69 -11.74 -9.14
N TYR A 299 -14.04 -10.46 -9.19
CA TYR A 299 -14.82 -9.84 -8.12
C TYR A 299 -16.16 -10.57 -7.94
N ALA A 300 -16.41 -11.06 -6.73
CA ALA A 300 -17.60 -11.87 -6.40
C ALA A 300 -18.54 -11.18 -5.39
N GLY A 301 -18.27 -9.92 -5.04
CA GLY A 301 -19.07 -9.15 -4.09
C GLY A 301 -20.42 -8.72 -4.64
N GLU A 302 -21.39 -8.59 -3.75
CA GLU A 302 -22.67 -7.93 -4.07
C GLU A 302 -22.54 -6.40 -4.02
N ASN A 303 -21.64 -5.88 -3.18
CA ASN A 303 -21.38 -4.46 -3.04
C ASN A 303 -20.90 -3.85 -4.36
N LYS A 304 -21.43 -2.68 -4.71
CA LYS A 304 -20.81 -1.82 -5.72
C LYS A 304 -19.97 -0.79 -5.00
N PHE A 305 -18.70 -0.72 -5.38
CA PHE A 305 -17.76 0.28 -4.91
C PHE A 305 -17.35 1.19 -6.07
N PRO A 306 -17.33 2.52 -5.88
CA PRO A 306 -16.75 3.45 -6.83
C PRO A 306 -15.21 3.39 -6.84
N ALA A 307 -14.60 3.64 -7.99
CA ALA A 307 -13.13 3.69 -8.14
C ALA A 307 -12.65 5.03 -8.70
N LEU A 308 -11.64 5.63 -8.06
CA LEU A 308 -10.87 6.75 -8.61
C LEU A 308 -9.61 6.20 -9.28
N LEU A 309 -9.53 6.28 -10.61
CA LEU A 309 -8.38 5.83 -11.38
C LEU A 309 -7.62 7.04 -11.92
N VAL A 310 -6.32 7.10 -11.69
CA VAL A 310 -5.48 8.22 -12.10
C VAL A 310 -4.24 7.70 -12.83
N TRP A 311 -3.86 8.25 -13.98
CA TRP A 311 -2.60 7.89 -14.65
C TRP A 311 -1.96 9.07 -15.38
N GLY A 312 -0.67 8.97 -15.68
CA GLY A 312 0.10 10.00 -16.38
C GLY A 312 -0.03 9.91 -17.90
N THR A 313 -0.09 11.06 -18.58
CA THR A 313 -0.18 11.11 -20.05
C THR A 313 1.18 11.15 -20.75
N LYS A 314 2.29 11.27 -20.00
CA LYS A 314 3.64 11.48 -20.54
C LYS A 314 4.59 10.34 -20.14
N GLY A 315 4.37 9.16 -20.73
CA GLY A 315 5.27 8.02 -20.53
C GLY A 315 5.10 7.32 -19.18
N ASP A 316 3.88 7.29 -18.65
CA ASP A 316 3.52 6.53 -17.46
C ASP A 316 3.50 5.03 -17.77
N THR A 317 4.70 4.45 -17.77
CA THR A 317 4.93 3.03 -18.07
C THR A 317 5.93 2.47 -17.07
N TYR A 318 5.79 1.20 -16.74
CA TYR A 318 6.73 0.49 -15.88
C TYR A 318 7.06 -0.88 -16.45
N SER A 319 8.33 -1.27 -16.41
CA SER A 319 8.76 -2.58 -16.88
C SER A 319 9.48 -3.36 -15.79
N LEU A 320 8.94 -4.52 -15.44
CA LEU A 320 9.60 -5.51 -14.61
C LEU A 320 9.99 -6.70 -15.48
N VAL A 321 11.29 -6.88 -15.72
CA VAL A 321 11.80 -7.95 -16.59
C VAL A 321 11.09 -7.89 -17.96
N LEU A 322 10.38 -8.95 -18.39
CA LEU A 322 9.66 -9.03 -19.68
C LEU A 322 8.18 -8.62 -19.55
N MET A 323 7.78 -8.06 -18.42
CA MET A 323 6.43 -7.56 -18.16
C MET A 323 6.45 -6.04 -18.23
N THR A 324 5.66 -5.46 -19.12
CA THR A 324 5.52 -4.00 -19.26
C THR A 324 4.08 -3.61 -19.02
N PHE A 325 3.89 -2.67 -18.10
CA PHE A 325 2.62 -2.01 -17.83
C PHE A 325 2.62 -0.64 -18.51
N ASP A 326 1.62 -0.41 -19.33
CA ASP A 326 1.25 0.90 -19.86
C ASP A 326 0.01 1.35 -19.10
N PHE A 327 0.15 2.34 -18.21
CA PHE A 327 -0.91 2.68 -17.28
C PHE A 327 -2.07 3.44 -17.91
N ALA A 328 -1.88 4.02 -19.10
CA ALA A 328 -3.00 4.51 -19.88
C ALA A 328 -3.83 3.36 -20.43
N ALA A 329 -3.17 2.29 -20.90
CA ALA A 329 -3.86 1.11 -21.40
C ALA A 329 -4.56 0.31 -20.27
N THR A 330 -3.89 0.09 -19.13
CA THR A 330 -4.51 -0.60 -17.99
C THR A 330 -5.60 0.23 -17.34
N GLY A 331 -5.44 1.56 -17.27
CA GLY A 331 -6.48 2.48 -16.82
C GLY A 331 -7.75 2.35 -17.67
N GLN A 332 -7.62 2.39 -19.00
CA GLN A 332 -8.77 2.20 -19.89
C GLN A 332 -9.43 0.83 -19.74
N ALA A 333 -8.63 -0.25 -19.69
CA ALA A 333 -9.17 -1.59 -19.48
C ALA A 333 -9.90 -1.72 -18.14
N SER A 334 -9.39 -1.08 -17.08
CA SER A 334 -10.02 -1.06 -15.77
C SER A 334 -11.34 -0.30 -15.76
N ILE A 335 -11.44 0.81 -16.51
CA ILE A 335 -12.72 1.52 -16.70
C ILE A 335 -13.75 0.57 -17.33
N ASP A 336 -13.40 -0.05 -18.45
CA ASP A 336 -14.31 -0.93 -19.19
C ASP A 336 -14.75 -2.13 -18.35
N TYR A 337 -13.82 -2.73 -17.60
CA TYR A 337 -14.08 -3.88 -16.73
C TYR A 337 -14.98 -3.54 -15.55
N LEU A 338 -14.65 -2.48 -14.80
CA LEU A 338 -15.39 -2.08 -13.61
C LEU A 338 -16.81 -1.58 -13.96
N THR A 339 -16.93 -0.73 -14.98
CA THR A 339 -18.24 -0.22 -15.42
C THR A 339 -19.11 -1.32 -16.00
N GLY A 340 -18.55 -2.28 -16.74
CA GLY A 340 -19.26 -3.46 -17.21
C GLY A 340 -19.75 -4.40 -16.09
N MET A 341 -19.22 -4.24 -14.87
CA MET A 341 -19.70 -4.91 -13.66
C MET A 341 -20.62 -4.01 -12.82
N GLY A 342 -20.97 -2.80 -13.27
CA GLY A 342 -21.85 -1.88 -12.55
C GLY A 342 -21.14 -1.05 -11.47
N HIS A 343 -19.82 -0.89 -11.55
CA HIS A 343 -19.06 0.00 -10.67
C HIS A 343 -18.79 1.34 -11.35
N ASP A 344 -19.10 2.43 -10.67
CA ASP A 344 -18.77 3.76 -11.15
C ASP A 344 -17.27 4.03 -11.08
N VAL A 345 -16.74 4.67 -12.12
CA VAL A 345 -15.33 5.01 -12.21
C VAL A 345 -15.16 6.50 -12.47
N VAL A 346 -14.42 7.17 -11.58
CA VAL A 346 -13.89 8.51 -11.81
C VAL A 346 -12.49 8.34 -12.39
N ALA A 347 -12.36 8.52 -13.70
CA ALA A 347 -11.11 8.37 -14.42
C ALA A 347 -10.44 9.72 -14.63
N CYS A 348 -9.18 9.85 -14.23
CA CYS A 348 -8.43 11.09 -14.24
C CYS A 348 -7.06 10.91 -14.88
N THR A 349 -6.50 12.02 -15.37
CA THR A 349 -5.14 12.06 -15.91
C THR A 349 -4.30 13.16 -15.29
N HIS A 350 -2.98 13.03 -15.36
CA HIS A 350 -2.04 14.10 -15.03
C HIS A 350 -0.93 14.22 -16.07
N ASP A 351 -0.28 15.38 -16.11
CA ASP A 351 0.72 15.70 -17.14
C ASP A 351 2.17 15.71 -16.62
N TYR A 352 2.42 15.25 -15.39
CA TYR A 352 3.78 14.98 -14.91
C TYR A 352 4.50 13.95 -15.79
N ASP A 353 5.81 14.15 -15.97
CA ASP A 353 6.64 13.29 -16.82
C ASP A 353 6.98 11.96 -16.12
N GLY A 354 6.68 10.86 -16.81
CA GLY A 354 7.02 9.50 -16.40
C GLY A 354 6.04 8.86 -15.43
N HIS A 355 6.48 7.73 -14.86
CA HIS A 355 5.75 6.98 -13.83
C HIS A 355 6.04 7.56 -12.45
N VAL A 356 5.28 8.57 -12.06
CA VAL A 356 5.48 9.34 -10.82
C VAL A 356 4.17 9.56 -10.09
N TYR A 357 4.22 9.55 -8.76
CA TYR A 357 3.05 9.92 -7.96
C TYR A 357 2.89 11.45 -7.92
N PRO A 358 1.76 12.00 -8.38
CA PRO A 358 1.55 13.43 -8.43
C PRO A 358 1.05 13.94 -7.07
N THR A 359 1.95 14.15 -6.09
CA THR A 359 1.62 14.62 -4.72
C THR A 359 0.63 15.80 -4.65
N PRO A 360 0.63 16.79 -5.56
CA PRO A 360 -0.38 17.85 -5.53
C PRO A 360 -1.83 17.39 -5.73
N LEU A 361 -2.05 16.16 -6.21
CA LEU A 361 -3.36 15.56 -6.44
C LEU A 361 -3.84 14.72 -5.25
N SER A 362 -3.04 14.52 -4.20
CA SER A 362 -3.47 13.80 -2.98
C SER A 362 -4.80 14.31 -2.39
N PRO A 363 -5.13 15.62 -2.40
CA PRO A 363 -6.45 16.12 -1.99
C PRO A 363 -7.65 15.47 -2.70
N TRP A 364 -7.49 14.98 -3.93
CA TRP A 364 -8.57 14.31 -4.67
C TRP A 364 -8.99 13.00 -4.01
N ILE A 365 -8.04 12.28 -3.40
CA ILE A 365 -8.31 11.01 -2.68
C ILE A 365 -9.30 11.25 -1.54
N TYR A 366 -9.02 12.26 -0.71
CA TYR A 366 -9.84 12.57 0.47
C TYR A 366 -11.23 13.08 0.08
N ALA A 367 -11.31 13.94 -0.94
CA ALA A 367 -12.59 14.41 -1.46
C ALA A 367 -13.42 13.25 -2.03
N PHE A 368 -12.76 12.31 -2.71
CA PHE A 368 -13.38 11.11 -3.25
C PHE A 368 -13.88 10.19 -2.13
N PHE A 369 -13.04 9.77 -1.18
CA PHE A 369 -13.46 8.85 -0.12
C PHE A 369 -14.58 9.39 0.77
N LYS A 370 -14.53 10.69 1.09
CA LYS A 370 -15.61 11.37 1.80
C LYS A 370 -16.97 11.21 1.11
N ALA A 371 -16.98 11.24 -0.22
CA ALA A 371 -18.21 11.25 -1.02
C ALA A 371 -18.76 9.84 -1.32
N HIS A 372 -18.02 8.77 -1.01
CA HIS A 372 -18.37 7.41 -1.42
C HIS A 372 -18.35 6.43 -0.23
N PRO A 373 -19.26 6.58 0.77
CA PRO A 373 -19.48 5.54 1.76
C PRO A 373 -19.88 4.20 1.12
N TYR A 374 -19.78 3.12 1.89
CA TYR A 374 -20.19 1.79 1.50
C TYR A 374 -21.64 1.79 0.99
N GLY A 375 -21.89 1.04 -0.09
CA GLY A 375 -23.19 1.02 -0.76
C GLY A 375 -23.47 2.20 -1.68
N THR A 376 -22.48 3.05 -1.97
CA THR A 376 -22.60 4.08 -3.01
C THR A 376 -22.65 3.40 -4.39
N VAL A 377 -23.85 3.29 -4.95
CA VAL A 377 -24.08 2.71 -6.28
C VAL A 377 -23.97 3.73 -7.41
N ASP A 378 -24.36 4.99 -7.14
CA ASP A 378 -24.26 6.10 -8.09
C ASP A 378 -23.31 7.15 -7.50
N THR A 379 -22.23 7.48 -8.21
CA THR A 379 -21.26 8.47 -7.76
C THR A 379 -21.89 9.87 -7.76
N PRO A 380 -21.80 10.63 -6.65
CA PRO A 380 -22.22 12.02 -6.65
C PRO A 380 -21.41 12.91 -7.61
N PHE A 381 -20.30 12.41 -8.15
CA PHE A 381 -19.46 13.15 -9.09
C PHE A 381 -20.04 13.13 -10.52
N ALA A 382 -21.00 12.25 -10.82
CA ALA A 382 -21.68 12.21 -12.12
C ALA A 382 -22.41 13.53 -12.41
N ASP A 383 -23.06 14.10 -11.38
CA ASP A 383 -23.75 15.39 -11.49
C ASP A 383 -22.78 16.58 -11.48
N ALA A 384 -21.74 16.51 -10.64
CA ALA A 384 -20.80 17.60 -10.46
C ALA A 384 -19.44 17.13 -9.90
N LEU A 385 -18.46 16.97 -10.79
CA LEU A 385 -17.06 16.82 -10.39
C LEU A 385 -16.60 18.03 -9.55
N PRO A 386 -15.80 17.82 -8.49
CA PRO A 386 -15.13 18.90 -7.78
C PRO A 386 -14.35 19.79 -8.75
N ALA A 387 -14.37 21.11 -8.54
CA ALA A 387 -13.75 22.07 -9.46
C ALA A 387 -12.27 21.77 -9.77
N ALA A 388 -11.53 21.22 -8.80
CA ALA A 388 -10.13 20.84 -8.98
C ALA A 388 -9.92 19.62 -9.90
N MET A 389 -10.97 18.85 -10.20
CA MET A 389 -10.93 17.61 -11.00
C MET A 389 -11.54 17.79 -12.39
N GLN A 390 -12.32 18.84 -12.64
CA GLN A 390 -13.14 19.00 -13.86
C GLN A 390 -12.34 18.97 -15.17
N ASP A 391 -11.12 19.50 -15.18
CA ASP A 391 -10.30 19.58 -16.40
C ASP A 391 -9.51 18.29 -16.67
N ALA A 392 -9.38 17.43 -15.66
CA ALA A 392 -8.49 16.28 -15.68
C ALA A 392 -9.23 14.94 -15.61
N CYS A 393 -10.52 14.96 -15.23
CA CYS A 393 -11.29 13.77 -14.91
C CYS A 393 -12.60 13.68 -15.71
N ALA A 394 -13.03 12.43 -15.92
CA ALA A 394 -14.33 12.06 -16.45
C ALA A 394 -14.98 11.02 -15.54
N VAL A 395 -16.30 11.01 -15.49
CA VAL A 395 -17.08 9.98 -14.79
C VAL A 395 -17.59 8.99 -15.81
N HIS A 396 -17.43 7.70 -15.49
CA HIS A 396 -17.94 6.58 -16.24
C HIS A 396 -18.87 5.80 -15.31
N GLU A 397 -20.17 5.82 -15.61
CA GLU A 397 -21.20 5.14 -14.82
C GLU A 397 -21.21 3.64 -15.15
N GLY A 398 -21.48 2.81 -14.15
CA GLY A 398 -21.67 1.38 -14.31
C GLY A 398 -22.98 1.04 -15.06
N GLU A 399 -22.95 0.03 -15.94
CA GLU A 399 -24.11 -0.41 -16.74
C GLU A 399 -25.02 -1.43 -16.05
#